data_AF-A0A180GR82-F1
#
_entry.id   AF-A0A180GR82-F1
#
_cell.length_a   1.000
_cell.length_b   1.000
_cell.length_c   1.000
_cell.angle_alpha   90.00
_cell.angle_beta   90.00
_cell.angle_gamma   90.00
#
_symmetry.space_group_name_H-M   'P 1'
#
loop_
_entity.id
_entity.type
_entity.pdbx_description
1 polymer ?
#
loop_
_entity_poly.entity_id
_entity_poly.type
_entity_poly.pdbx_seq_one_letter_code
_entity_poly.pdbx_strand_id
1 'polypeptide(L)'
;MIICRQSPKAGYFPKGAFYSSNNLNEVFFSEESRAERSKDTTDLMPFLYNLLMIKLARPDGGEDLDDEEEDKNPDPVDLPPLEPPVPPPDEPHVHDVMEIDINILRPSTNPKIRRQKQNEDMAQTICSMVAFGRNRRHNGLQITNGLLFIACRVTERVNKYLNYIGLTCARRTAHLGLASLGEEAEEKIKTRFSNPSSKIFPPSICVDNLDFQQSIHTKSVGRSSTMFHGTWGYIHRLPRLFFDSLNHSELTLTALKTALKKSINLEVQPRHFGPTFASDQHFEATLKSQLTSVFHRYVGTSSNKEQSLKDHPPLVRPVKPDKPNLTMLKLELASDNSSEGIGDFLTGLTEQAGLTKEEFSSRLQVLEGDLGTCMNVASLREL
;
A
#
# COMPACT_ATOMS: atom_id res chain seq x y z
N MET A 1 16.76 40.10 13.77
CA MET A 1 16.23 38.95 14.54
C MET A 1 16.79 37.65 13.94
N ILE A 2 17.31 36.73 14.75
CA ILE A 2 18.01 35.49 14.30
C ILE A 2 17.15 34.68 13.32
N ILE A 3 15.86 34.55 13.63
CA ILE A 3 14.88 33.80 12.84
C ILE A 3 14.72 34.32 11.39
N CYS A 4 14.93 35.62 11.13
CA CYS A 4 14.76 36.18 9.79
C CYS A 4 15.87 35.75 8.82
N ARG A 5 17.02 35.31 9.34
CA ARG A 5 18.17 34.82 8.55
C ARG A 5 18.11 33.31 8.28
N GLN A 6 17.21 32.60 8.95
CA GLN A 6 16.97 31.17 8.77
C GLN A 6 15.85 30.99 7.74
N SER A 7 16.17 30.40 6.60
CA SER A 7 15.19 30.10 5.55
C SER A 7 15.69 29.00 4.63
N PRO A 8 14.79 28.13 4.12
CA PRO A 8 15.15 27.18 3.09
C PRO A 8 15.69 27.84 1.82
N LYS A 9 16.48 27.07 1.04
CA LYS A 9 17.04 27.55 -0.23
C LYS A 9 15.92 27.83 -1.23
N ALA A 10 15.95 29.01 -1.84
CA ALA A 10 15.01 29.36 -2.90
C ALA A 10 15.36 28.65 -4.22
N GLY A 11 14.34 28.33 -5.02
CA GLY A 11 14.50 27.71 -6.34
C GLY A 11 13.86 26.33 -6.42
N TYR A 12 13.92 25.73 -7.62
CA TYR A 12 13.37 24.40 -7.89
C TYR A 12 14.20 23.30 -7.21
N PHE A 13 13.51 22.32 -6.64
CA PHE A 13 14.12 21.07 -6.21
C PHE A 13 14.84 20.38 -7.39
N PRO A 14 16.04 19.79 -7.20
CA PRO A 14 16.74 19.55 -5.93
C PRO A 14 17.63 20.69 -5.42
N LYS A 15 17.81 21.76 -6.20
CA LYS A 15 18.73 22.86 -5.83
C LYS A 15 18.11 23.88 -4.85
N GLY A 16 16.78 23.90 -4.75
CA GLY A 16 16.00 24.67 -3.78
C GLY A 16 14.80 23.88 -3.26
N ALA A 17 13.94 24.50 -2.47
CA ALA A 17 12.86 23.83 -1.76
C ALA A 17 11.50 23.83 -2.49
N PHE A 18 11.45 24.24 -3.77
CA PHE A 18 10.21 24.31 -4.55
C PHE A 18 9.95 23.02 -5.33
N TYR A 19 8.80 22.41 -5.05
CA TYR A 19 8.27 21.28 -5.80
C TYR A 19 7.18 21.75 -6.75
N SER A 20 7.37 21.48 -8.04
CA SER A 20 6.38 21.77 -9.08
C SER A 20 5.33 20.66 -9.10
N SER A 21 4.06 21.01 -8.95
CA SER A 21 2.95 20.05 -9.07
C SER A 21 2.89 19.37 -10.43
N ASN A 22 3.34 20.03 -11.51
CA ASN A 22 3.33 19.46 -12.86
C ASN A 22 4.40 18.38 -13.07
N ASN A 23 5.38 18.28 -12.17
CA ASN A 23 6.50 17.35 -12.27
C ASN A 23 6.60 16.48 -11.00
N LEU A 24 5.48 16.32 -10.30
CA LEU A 24 5.42 15.52 -9.08
C LEU A 24 5.44 14.03 -9.44
N ASN A 25 6.19 13.24 -8.68
CA ASN A 25 6.34 11.81 -8.93
C ASN A 25 6.31 10.97 -7.64
N GLU A 26 6.27 9.65 -7.76
CA GLU A 26 6.21 8.70 -6.64
C GLU A 26 7.41 8.86 -5.69
N VAL A 27 8.59 9.21 -6.21
CA VAL A 27 9.82 9.42 -5.41
C VAL A 27 9.63 10.54 -4.38
N PHE A 28 8.82 11.56 -4.68
CA PHE A 28 8.47 12.60 -3.71
C PHE A 28 7.82 12.01 -2.44
N PHE A 29 7.10 10.90 -2.55
CA PHE A 29 6.39 10.26 -1.44
C PHE A 29 7.17 9.12 -0.78
N SER A 30 8.41 8.84 -1.22
CA SER A 30 9.26 7.86 -0.54
C SER A 30 9.62 8.32 0.89
N GLU A 31 9.87 7.35 1.77
CA GLU A 31 10.32 7.59 3.14
C GLU A 31 11.61 8.41 3.16
N GLU A 32 12.57 8.08 2.29
CA GLU A 32 13.84 8.79 2.16
C GLU A 32 13.64 10.27 1.80
N SER A 33 12.87 10.57 0.74
CA SER A 33 12.59 11.95 0.33
C SER A 33 11.84 12.74 1.40
N ARG A 34 11.00 12.09 2.21
CA ARG A 34 10.30 12.75 3.32
C ARG A 34 11.23 13.07 4.46
N ALA A 35 12.02 12.09 4.89
CA ALA A 35 13.00 12.25 5.96
C ALA A 35 14.00 13.35 5.61
N GLU A 36 14.45 13.40 4.34
CA GLU A 36 15.30 14.48 3.82
C GLU A 36 14.61 15.84 3.94
N ARG A 37 13.37 15.99 3.47
CA ARG A 37 12.62 17.25 3.58
C ARG A 37 12.39 17.72 5.02
N SER A 38 12.04 16.78 5.91
CA SER A 38 11.84 17.07 7.33
C SER A 38 13.14 17.56 7.97
N LYS A 39 14.24 16.84 7.72
CA LYS A 39 15.57 17.20 8.21
C LYS A 39 16.06 18.54 7.66
N ASP A 40 15.90 18.78 6.36
CA ASP A 40 16.25 20.07 5.75
C ASP A 40 15.48 21.23 6.41
N THR A 41 14.21 21.02 6.73
CA THR A 41 13.38 22.04 7.39
C THR A 41 13.90 22.36 8.79
N THR A 42 14.29 21.34 9.56
CA THR A 42 14.85 21.53 10.91
C THR A 42 16.25 22.15 10.89
N ASP A 43 17.11 21.70 9.97
CA ASP A 43 18.50 22.15 9.85
C ASP A 43 18.60 23.59 9.34
N LEU A 44 17.64 24.02 8.50
CA LEU A 44 17.58 25.38 7.96
C LEU A 44 16.82 26.36 8.89
N MET A 45 16.08 25.86 9.87
CA MET A 45 15.34 26.66 10.87
C MET A 45 15.59 26.23 12.33
N PRO A 46 16.85 26.03 12.77
CA PRO A 46 17.15 25.39 14.04
C PRO A 46 16.73 26.23 15.25
N PHE A 47 16.69 27.56 15.12
CA PHE A 47 16.25 28.41 16.24
C PHE A 47 14.76 28.22 16.51
N LEU A 48 13.92 28.27 15.47
CA LEU A 48 12.48 28.09 15.63
C LEU A 48 12.16 26.66 16.05
N TYR A 49 12.79 25.67 15.41
CA TYR A 49 12.59 24.26 15.73
C TYR A 49 12.92 23.97 17.19
N ASN A 50 14.11 24.34 17.66
CA ASN A 50 14.52 24.11 19.05
C ASN A 50 13.65 24.88 20.05
N LEU A 51 13.24 26.11 19.73
CA LEU A 51 12.33 26.88 20.57
C LEU A 51 10.98 26.18 20.74
N LEU A 52 10.42 25.63 19.65
CA LEU A 52 9.18 24.86 19.68
C LEU A 52 9.37 23.56 20.47
N MET A 53 10.47 22.83 20.25
CA MET A 53 10.77 21.59 20.98
C MET A 53 10.86 21.84 22.49
N ILE A 54 11.54 22.92 22.91
CA ILE A 54 11.64 23.30 24.33
C ILE A 54 10.26 23.71 24.88
N LYS A 55 9.45 24.43 24.09
CA LYS A 55 8.13 24.87 24.54
C LYS A 55 7.11 23.74 24.63
N LEU A 56 7.21 22.76 23.74
CA LEU A 56 6.36 21.56 23.70
C LEU A 56 6.82 20.50 24.71
N ALA A 57 8.09 20.50 25.09
CA ALA A 57 8.59 19.70 26.21
C ALA A 57 7.93 20.19 27.51
N ARG A 58 7.15 19.32 28.15
CA ARG A 58 6.71 19.55 29.53
C ARG A 58 7.86 19.23 30.49
N PRO A 59 7.99 19.93 31.63
CA PRO A 59 8.93 19.52 32.65
C PRO A 59 8.57 18.11 33.14
N ASP A 60 9.51 17.18 32.96
CA ASP A 60 9.47 15.85 33.57
C ASP A 60 9.77 16.03 35.07
N GLY A 61 8.76 16.44 35.83
CA GLY A 61 8.75 16.46 37.30
C GLY A 61 8.81 17.84 37.96
N GLY A 62 7.81 18.13 38.80
CA GLY A 62 7.90 19.09 39.90
C GLY A 62 6.82 20.16 39.93
N GLU A 63 5.62 19.80 40.39
CA GLU A 63 4.81 20.47 41.43
C GLU A 63 3.37 19.95 41.30
N ASP A 64 2.96 19.17 42.31
CA ASP A 64 1.57 19.06 42.71
C ASP A 64 1.09 20.48 42.99
N LEU A 65 0.55 21.15 41.97
CA LEU A 65 -0.38 22.23 42.17
C LEU A 65 -1.74 21.57 42.29
N ASP A 66 -2.21 21.52 43.53
CA ASP A 66 -3.58 21.22 43.90
C ASP A 66 -4.52 22.16 43.14
N ASP A 67 -4.88 21.79 41.91
CA ASP A 67 -6.12 22.22 41.27
C ASP A 67 -7.09 21.03 41.34
N GLU A 68 -7.54 20.74 42.56
CA GLU A 68 -8.84 20.12 42.76
C GLU A 68 -9.88 21.07 42.14
N GLU A 69 -10.49 20.62 41.05
CA GLU A 69 -11.56 21.27 40.27
C GLU A 69 -11.16 22.16 39.08
N GLU A 70 -10.49 21.60 38.07
CA GLU A 70 -10.82 21.95 36.69
C GLU A 70 -10.99 20.72 35.80
N ASP A 71 -12.26 20.44 35.52
CA ASP A 71 -12.81 19.79 34.33
C ASP A 71 -12.20 18.44 33.90
N LYS A 72 -13.02 17.39 34.02
CA LYS A 72 -12.87 16.12 33.31
C LYS A 72 -13.03 16.35 31.79
N ASN A 73 -12.10 17.08 31.19
CA ASN A 73 -11.90 17.06 29.76
C ASN A 73 -10.89 15.96 29.43
N PRO A 74 -11.20 15.08 28.46
CA PRO A 74 -10.33 13.97 28.13
C PRO A 74 -9.00 14.52 27.62
N ASP A 75 -7.92 13.80 27.92
CA ASP A 75 -6.62 13.96 27.29
C ASP A 75 -6.75 14.26 25.79
N PRO A 76 -5.83 15.04 25.19
CA PRO A 76 -5.91 15.46 23.78
C PRO A 76 -6.00 14.22 22.87
N VAL A 77 -7.24 13.89 22.51
CA VAL A 77 -7.67 12.78 21.65
C VAL A 77 -6.79 11.54 21.83
N ASP A 78 -6.91 10.86 22.97
CA ASP A 78 -6.55 9.44 23.06
C ASP A 78 -7.58 8.69 22.21
N LEU A 79 -7.37 8.67 20.89
CA LEU A 79 -8.05 7.70 20.04
C LEU A 79 -7.64 6.34 20.61
N PRO A 80 -8.57 5.55 21.17
CA PRO A 80 -8.23 4.18 21.53
C PRO A 80 -7.64 3.52 20.27
N PRO A 81 -6.58 2.72 20.40
CA PRO A 81 -6.15 1.88 19.29
C PRO A 81 -7.39 1.19 18.72
N LEU A 82 -7.64 1.33 17.41
CA LEU A 82 -8.82 0.71 16.80
C LEU A 82 -8.87 -0.80 17.07
N GLU A 83 -7.73 -1.41 17.38
CA GLU A 83 -7.60 -2.77 17.91
C GLU A 83 -6.41 -2.86 18.89
N PRO A 84 -6.46 -3.74 19.93
CA PRO A 84 -5.30 -4.04 20.76
C PRO A 84 -4.16 -4.59 19.89
N PRO A 85 -2.89 -4.20 20.12
CA PRO A 85 -1.78 -4.68 19.31
C PRO A 85 -1.64 -6.19 19.48
N VAL A 86 -2.00 -6.94 18.44
CA VAL A 86 -1.62 -8.34 18.29
C VAL A 86 -0.08 -8.37 18.27
N PRO A 87 0.58 -9.20 19.09
CA PRO A 87 2.04 -9.34 19.02
C PRO A 87 2.39 -9.76 17.58
N PRO A 88 3.37 -9.11 16.93
CA PRO A 88 3.59 -9.31 15.51
C PRO A 88 3.93 -10.79 15.24
N PRO A 89 3.17 -11.50 14.39
CA PRO A 89 3.82 -12.44 13.50
C PRO A 89 4.81 -11.63 12.64
N ASP A 90 5.87 -12.24 12.12
CA ASP A 90 6.82 -11.58 11.20
C ASP A 90 6.06 -10.98 9.97
N GLU A 91 5.48 -9.79 10.13
CA GLU A 91 4.74 -9.09 9.10
C GLU A 91 5.73 -8.27 8.28
N PRO A 92 5.71 -8.37 6.95
CA PRO A 92 6.51 -7.50 6.11
C PRO A 92 6.07 -6.05 6.38
N HIS A 93 7.04 -5.18 6.68
CA HIS A 93 6.84 -3.73 6.77
C HIS A 93 6.00 -3.26 5.57
N VAL A 94 4.72 -2.94 5.83
CA VAL A 94 3.87 -2.30 4.84
C VAL A 94 4.44 -0.90 4.67
N HIS A 95 4.87 -0.55 3.46
CA HIS A 95 5.29 0.81 3.11
C HIS A 95 4.05 1.70 3.12
N ASP A 96 3.62 2.11 4.30
CA ASP A 96 2.48 2.99 4.44
C ASP A 96 2.88 4.44 4.18
N VAL A 97 2.00 5.14 3.50
CA VAL A 97 2.33 6.31 2.70
C VAL A 97 2.42 7.57 3.55
N MET A 98 2.49 7.54 4.88
CA MET A 98 2.95 8.67 5.72
C MET A 98 3.48 8.21 7.09
N GLU A 99 4.68 8.64 7.48
CA GLU A 99 5.23 8.32 8.81
C GLU A 99 4.40 8.91 9.96
N ILE A 100 3.80 10.09 9.74
CA ILE A 100 2.85 10.71 10.67
C ILE A 100 1.57 9.88 10.80
N ASP A 101 1.05 9.30 9.70
CA ASP A 101 -0.11 8.42 9.77
C ASP A 101 0.22 7.13 10.53
N ILE A 102 1.43 6.56 10.37
CA ILE A 102 1.87 5.43 11.19
C ILE A 102 1.93 5.83 12.68
N ASN A 103 2.46 7.01 13.01
CA ASN A 103 2.53 7.47 14.40
C ASN A 103 1.14 7.68 15.02
N ILE A 104 0.16 8.10 14.22
CA ILE A 104 -1.23 8.30 14.64
C ILE A 104 -1.98 6.97 14.73
N LEU A 105 -1.85 6.11 13.73
CA LEU A 105 -2.61 4.86 13.60
C LEU A 105 -1.99 3.72 14.42
N ARG A 106 -0.67 3.72 14.61
CA ARG A 106 0.11 2.71 15.33
C ARG A 106 1.14 3.39 16.24
N PRO A 107 0.69 4.13 17.28
CA PRO A 107 1.58 4.83 18.18
C PRO A 107 2.47 3.85 18.96
N SER A 108 3.66 4.32 19.36
CA SER A 108 4.52 3.57 20.28
C SER A 108 3.77 3.28 21.60
N THR A 109 3.91 2.05 22.10
CA THR A 109 3.36 1.65 23.41
C THR A 109 3.99 2.45 24.56
N ASN A 110 5.17 3.03 24.37
CA ASN A 110 5.83 3.87 25.37
C ASN A 110 5.31 5.32 25.30
N PRO A 111 4.61 5.83 26.34
CA PRO A 111 4.04 7.18 26.33
C PRO A 111 5.08 8.29 26.15
N LYS A 112 6.31 8.12 26.64
CA LYS A 112 7.37 9.12 26.49
C LYS A 112 7.84 9.22 25.03
N ILE A 113 8.03 8.08 24.37
CA ILE A 113 8.42 8.03 22.95
C ILE A 113 7.30 8.61 22.08
N ARG A 114 6.03 8.23 22.35
CA ARG A 114 4.85 8.76 21.65
C ARG A 114 4.79 10.30 21.73
N ARG A 115 4.96 10.85 22.93
CA ARG A 115 4.95 12.31 23.15
C ARG A 115 6.13 13.01 22.48
N GLN A 116 7.33 12.45 22.58
CA GLN A 116 8.50 13.02 21.93
C GLN A 116 8.28 13.11 20.41
N LYS A 117 7.79 12.03 19.79
CA LYS A 117 7.53 12.00 18.35
C LYS A 117 6.44 13.00 17.94
N GLN A 118 5.37 13.11 18.73
CA GLN A 118 4.34 14.14 18.52
C GLN A 118 4.93 15.56 18.57
N ASN A 119 5.81 15.85 19.53
CA ASN A 119 6.46 17.15 19.64
C ASN A 119 7.34 17.44 18.41
N GLU A 120 8.09 16.44 17.94
CA GLU A 120 8.92 16.54 16.74
C GLU A 120 8.06 16.83 15.50
N ASP A 121 6.98 16.07 15.28
CA ASP A 121 6.05 16.22 14.16
C ASP A 121 5.36 17.60 14.17
N MET A 122 4.92 18.07 15.35
CA MET A 122 4.34 19.41 15.53
C MET A 122 5.35 20.51 15.22
N ALA A 123 6.56 20.41 15.78
CA ALA A 123 7.60 21.42 15.58
C ALA A 123 8.03 21.51 14.10
N GLN A 124 8.20 20.37 13.43
CA GLN A 124 8.48 20.30 12.00
C GLN A 124 7.37 20.92 11.16
N THR A 125 6.11 20.59 11.47
CA THR A 125 4.94 21.12 10.78
C THR A 125 4.86 22.65 10.89
N ILE A 126 5.03 23.19 12.10
CA ILE A 126 5.02 24.65 12.32
C ILE A 126 6.18 25.33 11.57
N CYS A 127 7.39 24.76 11.59
CA CYS A 127 8.52 25.31 10.84
C CYS A 127 8.20 25.37 9.34
N SER A 128 7.62 24.30 8.79
CA SER A 128 7.19 24.25 7.39
C SER A 128 6.08 25.26 7.07
N MET A 129 5.08 25.43 7.95
CA MET A 129 4.04 26.45 7.79
C MET A 129 4.62 27.87 7.73
N VAL A 130 5.57 28.20 8.62
CA VAL A 130 6.24 29.50 8.64
C VAL A 130 7.08 29.69 7.38
N ALA A 131 7.84 28.66 6.96
CA ALA A 131 8.65 28.70 5.74
C ALA A 131 7.79 28.96 4.49
N PHE A 132 6.67 28.26 4.37
CA PHE A 132 5.71 28.41 3.27
C PHE A 132 4.97 29.74 3.30
N GLY A 133 4.58 30.21 4.49
CA GLY A 133 3.93 31.51 4.68
C GLY A 133 4.82 32.67 4.22
N ARG A 134 6.13 32.59 4.52
CA ARG A 134 7.12 33.57 4.06
C ARG A 134 7.42 33.46 2.57
N ASN A 135 7.49 32.24 2.05
CA ASN A 135 7.73 31.97 0.64
C ASN A 135 6.93 30.75 0.21
N ARG A 136 5.87 30.98 -0.58
CA ARG A 136 4.99 29.90 -1.09
C ARG A 136 5.73 28.89 -1.98
N ARG A 137 6.99 29.14 -2.32
CA ARG A 137 7.88 28.19 -2.99
C ARG A 137 8.55 27.19 -2.03
N HIS A 138 8.31 27.24 -0.73
CA HIS A 138 8.72 26.18 0.22
C HIS A 138 7.51 25.31 0.54
N ASN A 139 7.14 24.44 -0.39
CA ASN A 139 5.80 23.86 -0.46
C ASN A 139 5.74 22.34 -0.30
N GLY A 140 6.84 21.68 0.10
CA GLY A 140 6.91 20.22 0.20
C GLY A 140 5.80 19.63 1.07
N LEU A 141 5.74 20.01 2.34
CA LEU A 141 4.68 19.54 3.25
C LEU A 141 3.29 19.92 2.77
N GLN A 142 3.14 21.13 2.21
CA GLN A 142 1.85 21.65 1.76
C GLN A 142 1.30 20.89 0.57
N ILE A 143 2.16 20.40 -0.34
CA ILE A 143 1.75 19.50 -1.42
C ILE A 143 1.28 18.16 -0.83
N THR A 144 2.05 17.56 0.08
CA THR A 144 1.66 16.31 0.76
C THR A 144 0.28 16.43 1.42
N ASN A 145 0.10 17.45 2.26
CA ASN A 145 -1.18 17.70 2.93
C ASN A 145 -2.30 18.00 1.92
N GLY A 146 -2.02 18.72 0.84
CA GLY A 146 -3.03 19.04 -0.18
C GLY A 146 -3.59 17.81 -0.87
N LEU A 147 -2.72 16.85 -1.20
CA LEU A 147 -3.11 15.59 -1.83
C LEU A 147 -3.88 14.70 -0.85
N LEU A 148 -3.38 14.58 0.39
CA LEU A 148 -4.07 13.84 1.45
C LEU A 148 -5.47 14.40 1.72
N PHE A 149 -5.59 15.72 1.83
CA PHE A 149 -6.88 16.37 2.09
C PHE A 149 -7.87 16.17 0.95
N ILE A 150 -7.42 16.13 -0.31
CA ILE A 150 -8.30 15.74 -1.42
C ILE A 150 -8.78 14.29 -1.26
N ALA A 151 -7.85 13.36 -0.96
CA ALA A 151 -8.20 11.95 -0.75
C ALA A 151 -9.18 11.76 0.41
N CYS A 152 -8.98 12.46 1.52
CA CYS A 152 -9.86 12.48 2.69
C CYS A 152 -11.14 13.30 2.49
N ARG A 153 -11.44 13.75 1.26
CA ARG A 153 -12.64 14.51 0.89
C ARG A 153 -12.83 15.81 1.70
N VAL A 154 -11.73 16.43 2.14
CA VAL A 154 -11.77 17.75 2.77
C VAL A 154 -12.39 18.75 1.80
N THR A 155 -13.40 19.48 2.29
CA THR A 155 -14.14 20.44 1.47
C THR A 155 -13.25 21.58 0.96
N GLU A 156 -13.61 22.19 -0.16
CA GLU A 156 -12.86 23.32 -0.71
C GLU A 156 -12.78 24.48 0.29
N ARG A 157 -13.84 24.73 1.08
CA ARG A 157 -13.87 25.77 2.11
C ARG A 157 -12.82 25.52 3.19
N VAL A 158 -12.75 24.30 3.70
CA VAL A 158 -11.75 23.91 4.72
C VAL A 158 -10.35 23.98 4.12
N ASN A 159 -10.15 23.46 2.89
CA ASN A 159 -8.85 23.54 2.24
C ASN A 159 -8.39 24.99 2.01
N LYS A 160 -9.30 25.92 1.65
CA LYS A 160 -8.98 27.35 1.51
C LYS A 160 -8.48 27.94 2.82
N TYR A 161 -9.15 27.64 3.94
CA TYR A 161 -8.72 28.09 5.25
C TYR A 161 -7.35 27.51 5.64
N LEU A 162 -7.15 26.20 5.46
CA LEU A 162 -5.88 25.54 5.76
C LEU A 162 -4.73 26.04 4.86
N ASN A 163 -5.03 26.38 3.61
CA ASN A 163 -4.06 27.00 2.70
C ASN A 163 -3.71 28.43 3.10
N TYR A 164 -4.70 29.19 3.59
CA TYR A 164 -4.51 30.54 4.09
C TYR A 164 -3.49 30.57 5.24
N ILE A 165 -3.64 29.69 6.24
CA ILE A 165 -2.71 29.56 7.37
C ILE A 165 -1.40 28.82 7.04
N GLY A 166 -1.26 28.31 5.81
CA GLY A 166 -0.03 27.69 5.32
C GLY A 166 0.15 26.21 5.66
N LEU A 167 -0.90 25.52 6.11
CA LEU A 167 -0.87 24.07 6.41
C LEU A 167 -0.93 23.21 5.14
N THR A 168 -1.57 23.70 4.08
CA THR A 168 -1.74 22.96 2.82
C THR A 168 -1.58 23.86 1.60
N CYS A 169 -1.45 23.28 0.42
CA CYS A 169 -1.43 24.00 -0.84
C CYS A 169 -2.86 24.33 -1.34
N ALA A 170 -2.96 25.13 -2.39
CA ALA A 170 -4.26 25.39 -3.00
C ALA A 170 -4.82 24.09 -3.62
N ARG A 171 -6.14 23.92 -3.59
CA ARG A 171 -6.78 22.71 -4.15
C ARG A 171 -6.40 22.47 -5.63
N ARG A 172 -6.26 23.55 -6.41
CA ARG A 172 -5.76 23.50 -7.80
C ARG A 172 -4.36 22.90 -7.90
N THR A 173 -3.45 23.30 -7.01
CA THR A 173 -2.07 22.79 -6.94
C THR A 173 -2.04 21.30 -6.61
N ALA A 174 -2.89 20.85 -5.68
CA ALA A 174 -3.02 19.43 -5.36
C ALA A 174 -3.64 18.63 -6.52
N HIS A 175 -4.67 19.14 -7.20
CA HIS A 175 -5.21 18.46 -8.40
C HIS A 175 -4.19 18.33 -9.54
N LEU A 176 -3.36 19.35 -9.78
CA LEU A 176 -2.26 19.24 -10.74
C LEU A 176 -1.25 18.15 -10.33
N GLY A 177 -0.94 18.06 -9.03
CA GLY A 177 -0.11 16.99 -8.50
C GLY A 177 -0.71 15.60 -8.71
N LEU A 178 -2.02 15.43 -8.46
CA LEU A 178 -2.72 14.17 -8.75
C LEU A 178 -2.69 13.82 -10.24
N ALA A 179 -2.85 14.80 -11.12
CA ALA A 179 -2.79 14.58 -12.56
C ALA A 179 -1.40 14.06 -12.98
N SER A 180 -0.32 14.71 -12.52
CA SER A 180 1.06 14.27 -12.81
C SER A 180 1.36 12.88 -12.23
N LEU A 181 0.87 12.56 -11.03
CA LEU A 181 1.00 11.21 -10.46
C LEU A 181 0.18 10.18 -11.26
N GLY A 182 -0.99 10.55 -11.77
CA GLY A 182 -1.79 9.71 -12.64
C GLY A 182 -1.10 9.41 -13.96
N GLU A 183 -0.49 10.41 -14.59
CA GLU A 183 0.33 10.26 -15.80
C GLU A 183 1.53 9.32 -15.56
N GLU A 184 2.25 9.49 -14.44
CA GLU A 184 3.35 8.59 -14.07
C GLU A 184 2.86 7.15 -13.85
N ALA A 185 1.73 6.96 -13.15
CA ALA A 185 1.16 5.65 -12.90
C ALA A 185 0.74 4.96 -14.22
N GLU A 186 0.12 5.70 -15.14
CA GLU A 186 -0.24 5.21 -16.47
C GLU A 186 1.01 4.77 -17.27
N GLU A 187 2.03 5.61 -17.33
CA GLU A 187 3.29 5.27 -18.01
C GLU A 187 4.01 4.07 -17.37
N LYS A 188 3.92 3.94 -16.04
CA LYS A 188 4.42 2.76 -15.32
C LYS A 188 3.69 1.50 -15.77
N ILE A 189 2.37 1.51 -15.87
CA ILE A 189 1.58 0.37 -16.37
C ILE A 189 1.97 0.03 -17.81
N LYS A 190 1.99 1.01 -18.73
CA LYS A 190 2.41 0.81 -20.13
C LYS A 190 3.81 0.20 -20.24
N THR A 191 4.76 0.71 -19.45
CA THR A 191 6.14 0.20 -19.40
C THR A 191 6.18 -1.26 -18.96
N ARG A 192 5.33 -1.65 -18.01
CA ARG A 192 5.24 -3.03 -17.51
C ARG A 192 4.71 -3.98 -18.58
N PHE A 193 3.74 -3.57 -19.38
CA PHE A 193 3.21 -4.37 -20.49
C PHE A 193 4.10 -4.36 -21.74
N SER A 194 4.92 -3.32 -21.93
CA SER A 194 5.81 -3.15 -23.09
C SER A 194 7.20 -3.78 -22.94
N ASN A 195 7.59 -4.14 -21.71
CA ASN A 195 8.90 -4.74 -21.43
C ASN A 195 9.16 -5.96 -22.35
N PRO A 196 10.37 -6.15 -22.92
CA PRO A 196 10.69 -7.33 -23.73
C PRO A 196 10.34 -8.66 -23.06
N SER A 197 10.50 -8.76 -21.73
CA SER A 197 10.11 -9.96 -20.99
C SER A 197 8.59 -10.17 -20.93
N SER A 198 7.81 -9.11 -21.09
CA SER A 198 6.33 -9.16 -21.19
C SER A 198 5.85 -9.67 -22.53
N LYS A 199 6.72 -9.74 -23.56
CA LYS A 199 6.43 -10.46 -24.80
C LYS A 199 6.48 -11.98 -24.63
N ILE A 200 7.29 -12.47 -23.69
CA ILE A 200 7.38 -13.91 -23.37
C ILE A 200 6.18 -14.29 -22.51
N PHE A 201 5.97 -13.55 -21.42
CA PHE A 201 4.85 -13.75 -20.51
C PHE A 201 4.44 -12.40 -19.91
N PRO A 202 3.23 -11.90 -20.17
CA PRO A 202 2.77 -10.61 -19.65
C PRO A 202 2.66 -10.63 -18.11
N PRO A 203 2.60 -9.47 -17.45
CA PRO A 203 2.28 -9.41 -16.02
C PRO A 203 0.97 -10.15 -15.71
N SER A 204 0.93 -10.86 -14.58
CA SER A 204 -0.32 -11.39 -14.04
C SER A 204 -1.17 -10.24 -13.55
N ILE A 205 -2.48 -10.32 -13.77
CA ILE A 205 -3.45 -9.31 -13.39
C ILE A 205 -4.27 -9.90 -12.25
N CYS A 206 -4.29 -9.24 -11.09
CA CYS A 206 -5.16 -9.57 -9.99
C CYS A 206 -6.27 -8.53 -9.90
N VAL A 207 -7.50 -9.00 -9.78
CA VAL A 207 -8.72 -8.20 -9.77
C VAL A 207 -9.59 -8.64 -8.60
N ASP A 208 -10.20 -7.67 -7.95
CA ASP A 208 -11.15 -7.90 -6.88
C ASP A 208 -12.17 -6.75 -6.82
N ASN A 209 -13.29 -7.01 -6.15
CA ASN A 209 -14.35 -6.04 -5.96
C ASN A 209 -13.98 -5.01 -4.90
N LEU A 210 -14.38 -3.76 -5.16
CA LEU A 210 -14.45 -2.70 -4.17
C LEU A 210 -15.90 -2.23 -4.04
N ASP A 211 -16.66 -2.99 -3.27
CA ASP A 211 -18.05 -2.68 -2.97
C ASP A 211 -18.16 -1.90 -1.66
N PHE A 212 -18.79 -0.73 -1.70
CA PHE A 212 -19.16 -0.01 -0.48
C PHE A 212 -20.57 0.56 -0.56
N GLN A 213 -21.31 0.42 0.53
CA GLN A 213 -22.66 0.96 0.64
C GLN A 213 -22.64 2.36 1.23
N GLN A 214 -23.19 3.33 0.51
CA GLN A 214 -23.63 4.56 1.13
C GLN A 214 -24.96 4.29 1.84
N SER A 215 -24.92 4.13 3.17
CA SER A 215 -26.13 3.99 3.97
C SER A 215 -26.71 5.37 4.29
N ILE A 216 -28.02 5.54 4.07
CA ILE A 216 -28.76 6.71 4.53
C ILE A 216 -29.58 6.29 5.74
N HIS A 217 -29.29 6.87 6.91
CA HIS A 217 -29.99 6.56 8.16
C HIS A 217 -31.49 6.86 8.13
N THR A 218 -31.91 7.91 7.41
CA THR A 218 -33.32 8.29 7.27
C THR A 218 -33.72 8.21 5.80
N LYS A 219 -34.34 7.09 5.43
CA LYS A 219 -34.83 6.87 4.06
C LYS A 219 -36.01 7.81 3.77
N SER A 220 -36.02 8.43 2.61
CA SER A 220 -37.17 9.18 2.09
C SER A 220 -37.37 8.85 0.61
N VAL A 221 -38.49 9.29 0.02
CA VAL A 221 -38.86 8.96 -1.38
C VAL A 221 -37.83 9.43 -2.43
N GLY A 222 -36.84 10.25 -2.05
CA GLY A 222 -35.69 10.64 -2.89
C GLY A 222 -34.31 10.38 -2.26
N ARG A 223 -34.24 9.72 -1.10
CA ARG A 223 -32.98 9.34 -0.42
C ARG A 223 -33.04 7.86 -0.05
N SER A 224 -32.46 7.03 -0.90
CA SER A 224 -32.21 5.61 -0.64
C SER A 224 -30.73 5.36 -0.43
N SER A 225 -30.40 4.29 0.30
CA SER A 225 -29.04 3.79 0.33
C SER A 225 -28.63 3.33 -1.06
N THR A 226 -27.38 3.59 -1.46
CA THR A 226 -26.85 3.22 -2.78
C THR A 226 -25.62 2.35 -2.60
N MET A 227 -25.56 1.26 -3.36
CA MET A 227 -24.34 0.46 -3.47
C MET A 227 -23.43 1.10 -4.52
N PHE A 228 -22.17 1.30 -4.17
CA PHE A 228 -21.13 1.63 -5.13
C PHE A 228 -20.38 0.36 -5.46
N HIS A 229 -20.27 0.08 -6.75
CA HIS A 229 -19.54 -1.03 -7.31
C HIS A 229 -18.33 -0.47 -8.03
N GLY A 230 -17.14 -0.81 -7.56
CA GLY A 230 -15.90 -0.52 -8.25
C GLY A 230 -15.08 -1.79 -8.37
N THR A 231 -14.21 -1.83 -9.37
CA THR A 231 -13.24 -2.90 -9.55
C THR A 231 -11.86 -2.32 -9.32
N TRP A 232 -11.14 -2.89 -8.37
CA TRP A 232 -9.74 -2.56 -8.13
C TRP A 232 -8.86 -3.74 -8.53
N GLY A 233 -7.59 -3.46 -8.76
CA GLY A 233 -6.67 -4.50 -9.14
C GLY A 233 -5.23 -4.02 -9.16
N TYR A 234 -4.34 -4.97 -9.37
CA TYR A 234 -2.92 -4.71 -9.52
C TYR A 234 -2.33 -5.69 -10.52
N ILE A 235 -1.24 -5.27 -11.16
CA ILE A 235 -0.40 -6.17 -11.94
C ILE A 235 0.82 -6.57 -11.12
N HIS A 236 1.18 -7.84 -11.21
CA HIS A 236 2.38 -8.34 -10.58
C HIS A 236 3.16 -9.22 -11.54
N ARG A 237 4.45 -9.37 -11.25
CA ARG A 237 5.34 -10.16 -12.09
C ARG A 237 6.31 -10.93 -11.22
N LEU A 238 6.42 -12.23 -11.52
CA LEU A 238 7.48 -13.06 -10.97
C LEU A 238 8.86 -12.58 -11.46
N PRO A 239 9.93 -12.79 -10.68
CA PRO A 239 11.29 -12.41 -11.06
C PRO A 239 11.72 -13.01 -12.40
N ARG A 240 12.61 -12.34 -13.14
CA ARG A 240 13.13 -12.87 -14.42
C ARG A 240 13.77 -14.24 -14.27
N LEU A 241 14.52 -14.44 -13.19
CA LEU A 241 15.16 -15.71 -12.82
C LEU A 241 14.17 -16.89 -12.80
N PHE A 242 12.91 -16.65 -12.44
CA PHE A 242 11.88 -17.68 -12.47
C PHE A 242 11.61 -18.11 -13.92
N PHE A 243 11.40 -17.15 -14.83
CA PHE A 243 11.13 -17.43 -16.24
C PHE A 243 12.33 -17.95 -17.02
N ASP A 244 13.55 -17.60 -16.63
CA ASP A 244 14.78 -18.09 -17.28
C ASP A 244 14.95 -19.61 -17.12
N SER A 245 14.35 -20.19 -16.06
CA SER A 245 14.36 -21.63 -15.83
C SER A 245 13.32 -22.42 -16.64
N LEU A 246 12.36 -21.73 -17.28
CA LEU A 246 11.22 -22.34 -17.93
C LEU A 246 11.43 -22.47 -19.45
N ASN A 247 10.73 -23.44 -20.05
CA ASN A 247 10.69 -23.57 -21.51
C ASN A 247 9.79 -22.50 -22.13
N HIS A 248 10.38 -21.48 -22.76
CA HIS A 248 9.62 -20.35 -23.33
C HIS A 248 8.68 -20.76 -24.46
N SER A 249 8.93 -21.88 -25.16
CA SER A 249 8.00 -22.35 -26.19
C SER A 249 6.65 -22.82 -25.62
N GLU A 250 6.64 -23.22 -24.34
CA GLU A 250 5.44 -23.67 -23.64
C GLU A 250 4.66 -22.50 -22.99
N LEU A 251 5.28 -21.32 -22.86
CA LEU A 251 4.68 -20.12 -22.29
C LEU A 251 3.90 -19.30 -23.33
N THR A 252 3.22 -19.97 -24.26
CA THR A 252 2.51 -19.31 -25.36
C THR A 252 1.04 -19.69 -25.38
N LEU A 253 0.20 -18.79 -25.91
CA LEU A 253 -1.23 -19.05 -26.09
C LEU A 253 -1.46 -20.29 -26.99
N THR A 254 -0.59 -20.49 -27.99
CA THR A 254 -0.63 -21.67 -28.88
C THR A 254 -0.32 -22.97 -28.15
N ALA A 255 0.68 -22.97 -27.26
CA ALA A 255 1.00 -24.12 -26.44
C ALA A 255 -0.15 -24.47 -25.48
N LEU A 256 -0.73 -23.46 -24.82
CA LEU A 256 -1.92 -23.64 -23.97
C LEU A 256 -3.09 -24.24 -24.76
N LYS A 257 -3.43 -23.67 -25.92
CA LYS A 257 -4.52 -24.19 -26.77
C LYS A 257 -4.26 -25.63 -27.21
N THR A 258 -3.02 -25.98 -27.53
CA THR A 258 -2.62 -27.36 -27.88
C THR A 258 -2.76 -28.31 -26.69
N ALA A 259 -2.33 -27.88 -25.50
CA ALA A 259 -2.46 -28.66 -24.27
C ALA A 259 -3.94 -28.90 -23.91
N LEU A 260 -4.78 -27.86 -23.98
CA LEU A 260 -6.22 -27.96 -23.76
C LEU A 260 -6.89 -28.93 -24.75
N LYS A 261 -6.49 -28.89 -26.03
CA LYS A 261 -7.01 -29.87 -27.02
C LYS A 261 -6.63 -31.30 -26.69
N LYS A 262 -5.39 -31.53 -26.23
CA LYS A 262 -4.93 -32.86 -25.80
C LYS A 262 -5.68 -33.34 -24.56
N SER A 263 -6.01 -32.44 -23.62
CA SER A 263 -6.68 -32.80 -22.37
C SER A 263 -8.16 -33.14 -22.53
N ILE A 264 -8.84 -32.74 -23.62
CA ILE A 264 -10.26 -33.07 -23.86
C ILE A 264 -10.49 -34.59 -23.83
N ASN A 265 -9.52 -35.37 -24.31
CA ASN A 265 -9.61 -36.84 -24.36
C ASN A 265 -8.92 -37.51 -23.16
N LEU A 266 -8.48 -36.74 -22.16
CA LEU A 266 -7.83 -37.30 -20.99
C LEU A 266 -8.89 -37.92 -20.07
N GLU A 267 -8.86 -39.23 -19.92
CA GLU A 267 -9.70 -39.92 -18.94
C GLU A 267 -9.26 -39.53 -17.53
N VAL A 268 -10.09 -38.75 -16.83
CA VAL A 268 -9.80 -38.31 -15.47
C VAL A 268 -10.13 -39.43 -14.49
N GLN A 269 -9.13 -39.90 -13.76
CA GLN A 269 -9.29 -40.93 -12.73
C GLN A 269 -9.02 -40.34 -11.35
N PRO A 270 -9.67 -40.81 -10.27
CA PRO A 270 -9.47 -40.29 -8.91
C PRO A 270 -8.00 -40.23 -8.48
N ARG A 271 -7.18 -41.21 -8.93
CA ARG A 271 -5.74 -41.24 -8.65
C ARG A 271 -4.96 -40.02 -9.16
N HIS A 272 -5.49 -39.28 -10.14
CA HIS A 272 -4.84 -38.06 -10.65
C HIS A 272 -4.91 -36.90 -9.65
N PHE A 273 -5.84 -36.94 -8.70
CA PHE A 273 -5.99 -35.96 -7.62
C PHE A 273 -5.54 -36.50 -6.26
N GLY A 274 -5.15 -37.77 -6.20
CA GLY A 274 -4.60 -38.38 -4.99
C GLY A 274 -3.17 -37.89 -4.72
N PRO A 275 -2.73 -37.91 -3.46
CA PRO A 275 -1.34 -37.61 -3.14
C PRO A 275 -0.42 -38.63 -3.82
N THR A 276 0.76 -38.17 -4.22
CA THR A 276 1.82 -39.08 -4.64
C THR A 276 2.43 -39.73 -3.41
N PHE A 277 3.02 -40.91 -3.57
CA PHE A 277 3.74 -41.58 -2.48
C PHE A 277 4.79 -40.67 -1.81
N ALA A 278 5.49 -39.85 -2.59
CA ALA A 278 6.45 -38.88 -2.06
C ALA A 278 5.76 -37.76 -1.24
N SER A 279 4.57 -37.33 -1.65
CA SER A 279 3.75 -36.36 -0.90
C SER A 279 3.26 -36.95 0.42
N ASP A 280 2.84 -38.22 0.43
CA ASP A 280 2.40 -38.90 1.65
C ASP A 280 3.55 -39.07 2.65
N GLN A 281 4.73 -39.47 2.18
CA GLN A 281 5.93 -39.56 3.02
C GLN A 281 6.33 -38.19 3.61
N HIS A 282 6.23 -37.13 2.79
CA HIS A 282 6.50 -35.77 3.25
C HIS A 282 5.48 -35.32 4.30
N PHE A 283 4.19 -35.58 4.06
CA PHE A 283 3.11 -35.27 4.98
C PHE A 283 3.26 -36.02 6.32
N GLU A 284 3.56 -37.32 6.28
CA GLU A 284 3.85 -38.14 7.45
C GLU A 284 5.02 -37.56 8.27
N ALA A 285 6.12 -37.20 7.60
CA ALA A 285 7.28 -36.60 8.25
C ALA A 285 6.96 -35.22 8.86
N THR A 286 6.13 -34.42 8.18
CA THR A 286 5.64 -33.14 8.69
C THR A 286 4.84 -33.32 9.97
N LEU A 287 3.84 -34.20 9.97
CA LEU A 287 3.04 -34.49 11.16
C LEU A 287 3.89 -34.98 12.33
N LYS A 288 4.78 -35.96 12.10
CA LYS A 288 5.68 -36.49 13.14
C LYS A 288 6.55 -35.39 13.75
N SER A 289 7.05 -34.47 12.93
CA SER A 289 7.92 -33.39 13.40
C SER A 289 7.17 -32.35 14.23
N GLN A 290 5.95 -31.98 13.82
CA GLN A 290 5.11 -31.03 14.55
C GLN A 290 4.70 -31.62 15.91
N LEU A 291 4.32 -32.90 15.94
CA LEU A 291 4.03 -33.62 17.18
C LEU A 291 5.24 -33.66 18.11
N THR A 292 6.43 -33.97 17.56
CA THR A 292 7.68 -33.97 18.31
C THR A 292 7.99 -32.58 18.89
N SER A 293 7.80 -31.52 18.11
CA SER A 293 8.01 -30.14 18.54
C SER A 293 7.12 -29.76 19.72
N VAL A 294 5.83 -30.08 19.64
CA VAL A 294 4.85 -29.83 20.71
C VAL A 294 5.21 -30.64 21.96
N PHE A 295 5.57 -31.91 21.78
CA PHE A 295 5.97 -32.77 22.89
C PHE A 295 7.20 -32.21 23.63
N HIS A 296 8.25 -31.81 22.90
CA HIS A 296 9.44 -31.20 23.48
C HIS A 296 9.15 -29.86 24.18
N ARG A 297 8.21 -29.06 23.66
CA ARG A 297 7.89 -27.75 24.23
C ARG A 297 7.03 -27.82 25.49
N TYR A 298 6.11 -28.77 25.59
CA TYR A 298 5.09 -28.77 26.64
C TYR A 298 5.04 -30.01 27.52
N VAL A 299 5.56 -31.16 27.07
CA VAL A 299 5.39 -32.43 27.78
C VAL A 299 6.70 -32.88 28.43
N GLY A 300 7.79 -32.92 27.69
CA GLY A 300 9.07 -33.35 28.22
C GLY A 300 10.18 -33.46 27.19
N THR A 301 11.41 -33.64 27.67
CA THR A 301 12.59 -33.82 26.82
C THR A 301 12.98 -35.29 26.75
N SER A 302 13.52 -35.72 25.61
CA SER A 302 14.03 -37.09 25.46
C SER A 302 15.25 -37.31 26.36
N SER A 303 15.27 -38.40 27.12
CA SER A 303 16.42 -38.84 27.90
C SER A 303 17.54 -39.43 27.03
N ASN A 304 17.24 -39.86 25.80
CA ASN A 304 18.17 -40.54 24.92
C ASN A 304 18.60 -39.62 23.76
N LYS A 305 19.86 -39.16 23.78
CA LYS A 305 20.42 -38.25 22.78
C LYS A 305 20.83 -38.93 21.47
N GLU A 306 20.90 -40.26 21.43
CA GLU A 306 21.35 -41.03 20.25
C GLU A 306 20.29 -41.12 19.14
N GLN A 307 19.01 -40.89 19.46
CA GLN A 307 17.92 -40.83 18.49
C GLN A 307 17.21 -39.47 18.59
N SER A 308 17.88 -38.44 18.05
CA SER A 308 17.26 -37.12 17.93
C SER A 308 16.08 -37.19 16.95
N LEU A 309 14.86 -37.15 17.46
CA LEU A 309 13.66 -37.01 16.65
C LEU A 309 13.68 -35.65 15.95
N LYS A 310 13.23 -35.62 14.68
CA LYS A 310 13.07 -34.35 13.95
C LYS A 310 11.92 -33.59 14.60
N ASP A 311 12.18 -32.37 15.06
CA ASP A 311 11.21 -31.45 15.64
C ASP A 311 10.84 -30.29 14.70
N HIS A 312 11.43 -30.29 13.50
CA HIS A 312 11.15 -29.33 12.44
C HIS A 312 10.59 -30.02 11.19
N PRO A 313 9.53 -29.48 10.59
CA PRO A 313 8.98 -29.98 9.33
C PRO A 313 10.01 -30.02 8.21
N PRO A 314 10.00 -31.06 7.35
CA PRO A 314 10.78 -31.04 6.12
C PRO A 314 10.32 -29.89 5.22
N LEU A 315 11.28 -29.16 4.64
CA LEU A 315 10.98 -28.03 3.76
C LEU A 315 10.12 -28.46 2.56
N VAL A 316 9.06 -27.70 2.28
CA VAL A 316 8.25 -27.85 1.05
C VAL A 316 8.69 -26.78 0.07
N ARG A 317 9.38 -27.18 -1.01
CA ARG A 317 9.77 -26.31 -2.15
C ARG A 317 10.04 -24.86 -1.72
N PRO A 318 11.06 -24.63 -0.87
CA PRO A 318 11.28 -23.33 -0.26
C PRO A 318 11.50 -22.29 -1.35
N VAL A 319 10.58 -21.32 -1.44
CA VAL A 319 10.74 -20.14 -2.27
C VAL A 319 11.38 -19.07 -1.40
N LYS A 320 12.42 -18.42 -1.91
CA LYS A 320 13.00 -17.28 -1.22
C LYS A 320 11.94 -16.18 -1.16
N PRO A 321 11.60 -15.65 0.04
CA PRO A 321 10.68 -14.53 0.13
C PRO A 321 11.36 -13.31 -0.49
N ASP A 322 10.86 -12.89 -1.64
CA ASP A 322 11.27 -11.67 -2.31
C ASP A 322 10.09 -10.68 -2.28
N LYS A 323 10.40 -9.38 -2.11
CA LYS A 323 9.37 -8.33 -2.09
C LYS A 323 8.59 -8.36 -3.41
N PRO A 324 7.24 -8.45 -3.38
CA PRO A 324 6.47 -8.53 -4.59
C PRO A 324 6.56 -7.21 -5.36
N ASN A 325 6.71 -7.32 -6.68
CA ASN A 325 6.76 -6.17 -7.57
C ASN A 325 5.37 -5.89 -8.13
N LEU A 326 4.58 -5.15 -7.35
CA LEU A 326 3.20 -4.81 -7.63
C LEU A 326 3.10 -3.44 -8.31
N THR A 327 2.10 -3.25 -9.16
CA THR A 327 1.70 -1.95 -9.69
C THR A 327 0.19 -1.88 -9.70
N MET A 328 -0.37 -0.96 -8.93
CA MET A 328 -1.83 -0.78 -8.84
C MET A 328 -2.38 -0.33 -10.19
N LEU A 329 -3.52 -0.90 -10.56
CA LEU A 329 -4.33 -0.40 -11.67
C LEU A 329 -5.16 0.79 -11.21
N LYS A 330 -5.56 1.63 -12.17
CA LYS A 330 -6.56 2.66 -11.89
C LYS A 330 -7.88 1.96 -11.52
N LEU A 331 -8.51 2.45 -10.46
CA LEU A 331 -9.84 2.00 -10.04
C LEU A 331 -10.83 2.24 -11.17
N GLU A 332 -11.53 1.18 -11.59
CA GLU A 332 -12.57 1.26 -12.60
C GLU A 332 -13.96 1.31 -11.94
N LEU A 333 -14.84 2.14 -12.48
CA LEU A 333 -16.26 2.21 -12.10
C LEU A 333 -17.06 1.12 -12.83
N ALA A 334 -16.51 -0.08 -12.85
CA ALA A 334 -17.13 -1.28 -13.37
C ALA A 334 -17.36 -2.26 -12.20
N SER A 335 -18.29 -3.20 -12.38
CA SER A 335 -18.53 -4.25 -11.39
C SER A 335 -17.94 -5.55 -11.91
N ASP A 336 -17.11 -6.23 -11.11
CA ASP A 336 -16.59 -7.54 -11.52
C ASP A 336 -17.65 -8.66 -11.34
N ASN A 337 -18.74 -8.35 -10.65
CA ASN A 337 -19.88 -9.24 -10.37
C ASN A 337 -20.77 -9.50 -11.60
N SER A 338 -20.48 -8.90 -12.75
CA SER A 338 -21.18 -9.19 -14.00
C SER A 338 -20.21 -9.40 -15.17
N SER A 339 -20.61 -10.19 -16.16
CA SER A 339 -19.84 -10.36 -17.39
C SER A 339 -19.66 -9.05 -18.16
N GLU A 340 -20.70 -8.19 -18.19
CA GLU A 340 -20.63 -6.85 -18.78
C GLU A 340 -19.57 -5.98 -18.10
N GLY A 341 -19.57 -5.92 -16.76
CA GLY A 341 -18.61 -5.11 -16.03
C GLY A 341 -17.19 -5.66 -16.09
N ILE A 342 -16.99 -6.98 -16.18
CA ILE A 342 -15.68 -7.55 -16.53
C ILE A 342 -15.25 -7.13 -17.94
N GLY A 343 -16.17 -7.10 -18.91
CA GLY A 343 -15.90 -6.62 -20.27
C GLY A 343 -15.43 -5.17 -20.30
N ASP A 344 -16.08 -4.30 -19.52
CA ASP A 344 -15.70 -2.91 -19.32
C ASP A 344 -14.33 -2.79 -18.66
N PHE A 345 -14.09 -3.57 -17.59
CA PHE A 345 -12.79 -3.63 -16.92
C PHE A 345 -11.67 -4.05 -17.87
N LEU A 346 -11.86 -5.10 -18.68
CA LEU A 346 -10.85 -5.56 -19.65
C LEU A 346 -10.57 -4.51 -20.72
N THR A 347 -11.59 -3.73 -21.10
CA THR A 347 -11.43 -2.60 -22.02
C THR A 347 -10.59 -1.49 -21.38
N GLY A 348 -10.93 -1.07 -20.15
CA GLY A 348 -10.16 -0.08 -19.40
C GLY A 348 -8.72 -0.52 -19.15
N LEU A 349 -8.51 -1.80 -18.81
CA LEU A 349 -7.18 -2.38 -18.63
C LEU A 349 -6.37 -2.35 -19.93
N THR A 350 -6.99 -2.64 -21.08
CA THR A 350 -6.32 -2.58 -22.38
C THR A 350 -5.85 -1.16 -22.69
N GLU A 351 -6.67 -0.16 -22.39
CA GLU A 351 -6.33 1.26 -22.53
C GLU A 351 -5.20 1.67 -21.58
N GLN A 352 -5.29 1.31 -20.30
CA GLN A 352 -4.25 1.56 -19.29
C GLN A 352 -2.91 0.90 -19.65
N ALA A 353 -2.95 -0.27 -20.28
CA ALA A 353 -1.76 -0.99 -20.76
C ALA A 353 -1.14 -0.34 -22.02
N GLY A 354 -1.86 0.57 -22.69
CA GLY A 354 -1.43 1.18 -23.95
C GLY A 354 -1.32 0.19 -25.10
N LEU A 355 -2.15 -0.86 -25.10
CA LEU A 355 -2.16 -1.93 -26.10
C LEU A 355 -3.40 -1.82 -26.99
N THR A 356 -3.33 -2.36 -28.21
CA THR A 356 -4.56 -2.57 -29.00
C THR A 356 -5.33 -3.79 -28.49
N LYS A 357 -6.62 -3.88 -28.83
CA LYS A 357 -7.45 -5.04 -28.46
C LYS A 357 -6.88 -6.35 -29.01
N GLU A 358 -6.31 -6.31 -30.22
CA GLU A 358 -5.67 -7.45 -30.89
C GLU A 358 -4.38 -7.85 -30.19
N GLU A 359 -3.54 -6.87 -29.81
CA GLU A 359 -2.31 -7.13 -29.06
C GLU A 359 -2.57 -7.69 -27.66
N PHE A 360 -3.62 -7.22 -26.99
CA PHE A 360 -4.00 -7.70 -25.68
C PHE A 360 -4.54 -9.14 -25.76
N SER A 361 -5.50 -9.39 -26.65
CA SER A 361 -6.17 -10.71 -26.81
C SER A 361 -5.29 -11.80 -27.41
N SER A 362 -4.23 -11.44 -28.15
CA SER A 362 -3.28 -12.42 -28.72
C SER A 362 -2.26 -12.95 -27.70
N ARG A 363 -2.14 -12.34 -26.53
CA ARG A 363 -1.18 -12.74 -25.48
C ARG A 363 -1.77 -13.81 -24.56
N LEU A 364 -0.90 -14.67 -24.02
CA LEU A 364 -1.26 -15.56 -22.93
C LEU A 364 -1.34 -14.75 -21.64
N GLN A 365 -2.55 -14.45 -21.16
CA GLN A 365 -2.75 -13.69 -19.94
C GLN A 365 -3.14 -14.56 -18.76
N VAL A 366 -2.66 -14.19 -17.57
CA VAL A 366 -3.12 -14.75 -16.30
C VAL A 366 -3.95 -13.70 -15.59
N LEU A 367 -5.21 -14.03 -15.37
CA LEU A 367 -6.14 -13.24 -14.60
C LEU A 367 -6.46 -14.00 -13.32
N GLU A 368 -6.23 -13.35 -12.19
CA GLU A 368 -6.46 -13.85 -10.84
C GLU A 368 -7.64 -13.07 -10.27
N GLY A 369 -8.63 -13.79 -9.75
CA GLY A 369 -9.81 -13.25 -9.10
C GLY A 369 -10.52 -14.35 -8.34
N ASP A 370 -11.62 -14.02 -7.70
CA ASP A 370 -12.41 -15.03 -7.02
C ASP A 370 -13.15 -15.94 -8.03
N LEU A 371 -13.89 -16.93 -7.51
CA LEU A 371 -14.64 -17.84 -8.37
C LEU A 371 -15.69 -17.11 -9.22
N GLY A 372 -16.34 -16.08 -8.68
CA GLY A 372 -17.33 -15.28 -9.39
C GLY A 372 -16.72 -14.53 -10.57
N THR A 373 -15.61 -13.84 -10.34
CA THR A 373 -14.81 -13.18 -11.39
C THR A 373 -14.43 -14.17 -12.50
N CYS A 374 -13.93 -15.36 -12.12
CA CYS A 374 -13.53 -16.39 -13.08
C CYS A 374 -14.70 -16.90 -13.93
N MET A 375 -15.88 -17.08 -13.32
CA MET A 375 -17.09 -17.48 -14.04
C MET A 375 -17.56 -16.41 -15.02
N ASN A 376 -17.53 -15.14 -14.64
CA ASN A 376 -17.89 -14.02 -15.52
C ASN A 376 -16.95 -13.90 -16.73
N VAL A 377 -15.65 -14.11 -16.51
CA VAL A 377 -14.65 -14.18 -17.60
C VAL A 377 -14.90 -15.38 -18.51
N ALA A 378 -15.26 -16.53 -17.95
CA ALA A 378 -15.59 -17.73 -18.74
C ALA A 378 -16.81 -17.49 -19.63
N SER A 379 -17.86 -16.83 -19.11
CA SER A 379 -19.04 -16.47 -19.90
C SER A 379 -18.71 -15.54 -21.08
N LEU A 380 -17.75 -14.63 -20.94
CA LEU A 380 -17.28 -13.78 -22.04
C LEU A 380 -16.60 -14.56 -23.18
N ARG A 381 -16.11 -15.78 -22.91
CA ARG A 381 -15.48 -16.65 -23.93
C ARG A 381 -16.49 -17.47 -24.73
N GLU A 382 -17.72 -17.57 -24.25
CA GLU A 382 -18.81 -18.33 -24.88
C GLU A 382 -19.69 -17.46 -25.79
N LEU A 383 -19.54 -16.14 -25.72
CA LEU A 383 -20.09 -15.15 -26.65
C LEU A 383 -19.24 -15.07 -27.92
#